data_AF-A0AAN8ZQ99-F1
#
_entry.id   AF-A0AAN8ZQ99-F1
#
_cell.length_a   1.000
_cell.length_b   1.000
_cell.length_c   1.000
_cell.angle_alpha   90.00
_cell.angle_beta   90.00
_cell.angle_gamma   90.00
#
_symmetry.space_group_name_H-M   'P 1'
#
loop_
_entity.id
_entity.type
_entity.pdbx_description
1 polymer ?
#
loop_
_entity_poly.entity_id
_entity_poly.type
_entity_poly.pdbx_seq_one_letter_code
_entity_poly.pdbx_strand_id
1 'polypeptide(L)'
;MYFKSDSTLQIWWHCSDSSVGAEHDAFNTFFSETGSGKHVPRAIFVDLEPTVIDEVRTGSYRQLFHPEQLISGKEDAANNFARGHYTVGKEIVDLCLDRVRKLADNCTGLQGFLVFNAVGGGTGSGLGSLLLERLSVDYGKKSKLGFTIYPSPQVSTAVVEPYNSVLSTHSLLEHTDVAVLLDNEAIYDICRRSIDIERPTYTNLNRLISQIISSLTTSLRFDGAINVDITEFQTNLVPYPRIHFMLSSYAPVISAKKAYHEQLHLRMVVVITSFHFVSLFLHPDNIEQQPGLLLIPLVTSSLPIKTGLPVNGGKCDIFQERAFVHWYVGEGMEEGEFSEAREDLAALEKDYEEVGAEGGDEEEEPEDY
;
A
#
# COMPACT_ATOMS: atom_id res chain seq x y z
N MET A 1 0.32 3.69 -12.40
CA MET A 1 1.30 3.42 -11.34
C MET A 1 2.43 2.61 -11.91
N TYR A 2 3.66 3.12 -11.84
CA TYR A 2 4.87 2.33 -12.04
C TYR A 2 5.46 2.11 -10.64
N PHE A 3 5.49 0.88 -10.16
CA PHE A 3 6.25 0.47 -8.99
C PHE A 3 7.37 -0.44 -9.45
N LYS A 4 8.60 0.06 -9.42
CA LYS A 4 9.77 -0.84 -9.39
C LYS A 4 10.05 -1.09 -7.90
N SER A 5 10.51 -2.29 -7.56
CA SER A 5 10.67 -2.78 -6.19
C SER A 5 11.46 -1.83 -5.26
N ASP A 6 12.24 -0.89 -5.79
CA ASP A 6 13.29 -0.24 -5.00
C ASP A 6 13.09 1.27 -4.74
N SER A 7 12.17 2.00 -5.41
CA SER A 7 12.46 3.44 -5.58
C SER A 7 11.32 4.45 -5.44
N THR A 8 10.07 4.13 -5.78
CA THR A 8 9.07 5.21 -5.96
C THR A 8 8.07 5.32 -4.82
N LEU A 9 8.22 6.35 -3.99
CA LEU A 9 7.17 6.80 -3.07
C LEU A 9 6.17 7.63 -3.88
N GLN A 10 4.94 7.14 -3.98
CA GLN A 10 3.85 7.92 -4.59
C GLN A 10 2.92 8.35 -3.47
N ILE A 11 2.57 9.63 -3.42
CA ILE A 11 1.59 10.15 -2.46
C ILE A 11 0.44 10.70 -3.26
N TRP A 12 -0.72 10.05 -3.15
CA TRP A 12 -1.95 10.52 -3.73
C TRP A 12 -2.79 11.18 -2.65
N TRP A 13 -3.49 12.24 -3.02
CA TRP A 13 -4.31 13.02 -2.09
C TRP A 13 -5.77 12.70 -2.32
N HIS A 14 -6.54 12.78 -1.24
CA HIS A 14 -7.99 12.81 -1.34
C HIS A 14 -8.52 14.11 -0.73
N CYS A 15 -9.19 14.93 -1.54
CA CYS A 15 -9.85 16.17 -1.12
C CYS A 15 -11.35 16.08 -1.33
N SER A 16 -12.17 16.24 -0.29
CA SER A 16 -13.60 16.46 -0.47
C SER A 16 -13.82 17.94 -0.82
N ASP A 17 -14.27 18.21 -2.05
CA ASP A 17 -14.62 19.58 -2.46
C ASP A 17 -16.11 19.83 -2.20
N SER A 18 -16.42 20.75 -1.29
CA SER A 18 -17.79 21.12 -0.90
C SER A 18 -18.21 22.53 -1.37
N SER A 19 -17.53 23.09 -2.37
CA SER A 19 -17.93 24.39 -2.94
C SER A 19 -19.12 24.27 -3.89
N VAL A 20 -20.25 24.81 -3.44
CA VAL A 20 -21.50 25.02 -4.21
C VAL A 20 -21.22 25.84 -5.48
N GLY A 21 -21.25 25.23 -6.67
CA GLY A 21 -21.28 26.04 -7.91
C GLY A 21 -20.96 25.43 -9.27
N ALA A 22 -20.37 24.23 -9.38
CA ALA A 22 -20.15 23.58 -10.66
C ALA A 22 -20.42 22.07 -10.51
N GLU A 23 -20.98 21.44 -11.54
CA GLU A 23 -21.38 20.03 -11.58
C GLU A 23 -20.37 19.15 -10.82
N HIS A 24 -20.80 18.59 -9.68
CA HIS A 24 -19.96 17.86 -8.74
C HIS A 24 -19.55 16.51 -9.34
N ASP A 25 -18.46 16.52 -10.10
CA ASP A 25 -17.84 15.29 -10.54
C ASP A 25 -16.96 14.72 -9.42
N ALA A 26 -17.32 13.54 -8.91
CA ALA A 26 -16.65 12.83 -7.82
C ALA A 26 -15.15 12.57 -8.06
N PHE A 27 -14.65 12.73 -9.30
CA PHE A 27 -13.23 12.60 -9.62
C PHE A 27 -12.38 13.81 -9.19
N ASN A 28 -12.98 14.96 -8.86
CA ASN A 28 -12.25 16.14 -8.33
C ASN A 28 -11.54 15.85 -6.99
N THR A 29 -11.89 14.74 -6.34
CA THR A 29 -11.18 14.24 -5.16
C THR A 29 -9.70 13.94 -5.43
N PHE A 30 -9.39 13.48 -6.64
CA PHE A 30 -8.03 13.09 -7.07
C PHE A 30 -7.40 14.05 -8.08
N PHE A 31 -8.20 14.92 -8.72
CA PHE A 31 -7.72 15.85 -9.73
C PHE A 31 -7.98 17.30 -9.31
N SER A 32 -7.07 18.20 -9.66
CA SER A 32 -7.30 19.63 -9.63
C SER A 32 -7.57 20.13 -11.05
N GLU A 33 -8.60 20.94 -11.20
CA GLU A 33 -8.88 21.60 -12.48
C GLU A 33 -8.11 22.91 -12.57
N THR A 34 -7.35 23.08 -13.65
CA THR A 34 -6.75 24.36 -13.99
C THR A 34 -7.74 25.20 -14.79
N GLY A 35 -7.66 26.54 -14.74
CA GLY A 35 -8.53 27.42 -15.54
C GLY A 35 -8.46 27.23 -17.07
N SER A 36 -7.60 26.34 -17.56
CA SER A 36 -7.53 25.90 -18.96
C SER A 36 -8.37 24.64 -19.26
N GLY A 37 -9.13 24.12 -18.30
CA GLY A 37 -9.89 22.86 -18.40
C GLY A 37 -9.01 21.61 -18.33
N LYS A 38 -7.72 21.76 -18.01
CA LYS A 38 -6.79 20.64 -17.82
C LYS A 38 -6.87 20.15 -16.38
N HIS A 39 -7.10 18.84 -16.24
CA HIS A 39 -7.09 18.12 -14.97
C HIS A 39 -5.69 17.63 -14.64
N VAL A 40 -5.15 18.07 -13.50
CA VAL A 40 -3.83 17.69 -13.00
C VAL A 40 -4.03 16.76 -11.80
N PRO A 41 -3.41 15.57 -11.77
CA PRO A 41 -3.51 14.70 -10.61
C PRO A 41 -2.96 15.38 -9.37
N ARG A 42 -3.68 15.23 -8.26
CA ARG A 42 -3.13 15.44 -6.93
C ARG A 42 -2.27 14.22 -6.64
N ALA A 43 -1.01 14.26 -7.05
CA ALA A 43 -0.02 13.25 -6.75
C ALA A 43 1.36 13.89 -6.58
N ILE A 44 2.19 13.34 -5.70
CA ILE A 44 3.63 13.64 -5.61
C ILE A 44 4.38 12.34 -5.83
N PHE A 45 5.38 12.39 -6.70
CA PHE A 45 6.32 11.30 -6.93
C PHE A 45 7.66 11.72 -6.34
N VAL A 46 8.16 10.90 -5.42
CA VAL A 46 9.43 11.13 -4.77
C VAL A 46 10.30 9.90 -4.98
N ASP A 47 11.53 10.15 -5.42
CA ASP A 47 12.56 9.15 -5.57
C ASP A 47 13.93 9.82 -5.30
N LEU A 48 14.83 9.08 -4.67
CA LEU A 48 16.20 9.54 -4.43
C LEU A 48 17.07 9.40 -5.69
N GLU A 49 16.64 8.55 -6.62
CA GLU A 49 17.27 8.40 -7.94
C GLU A 49 16.41 9.06 -9.05
N PRO A 50 17.01 9.77 -10.03
CA PRO A 50 16.25 10.39 -11.11
C PRO A 50 15.69 9.42 -12.15
N THR A 51 16.25 8.21 -12.27
CA THR A 51 15.98 7.28 -13.38
C THR A 51 14.49 6.99 -13.57
N VAL A 52 13.78 6.62 -12.50
CA VAL A 52 12.35 6.25 -12.58
C VAL A 52 11.48 7.48 -12.84
N ILE A 53 11.82 8.62 -12.24
CA ILE A 53 11.07 9.86 -12.43
C ILE A 53 11.26 10.42 -13.84
N ASP A 54 12.44 10.26 -14.43
CA ASP A 54 12.72 10.69 -15.79
C ASP A 54 11.94 9.86 -16.83
N GLU A 55 11.69 8.57 -16.56
CA GLU A 55 10.76 7.78 -17.37
C GLU A 55 9.32 8.35 -17.31
N VAL A 56 8.87 8.85 -16.17
CA VAL A 56 7.56 9.53 -16.04
C VAL A 56 7.55 10.86 -16.79
N ARG A 57 8.66 11.63 -16.74
CA ARG A 57 8.82 12.90 -17.45
C ARG A 57 8.89 12.76 -18.96
N THR A 58 9.34 11.61 -19.46
CA THR A 58 9.48 11.35 -20.90
C THR A 58 8.39 10.44 -21.47
N GLY A 59 7.64 9.74 -20.60
CA GLY A 59 6.62 8.79 -20.99
C GLY A 59 5.35 9.40 -21.56
N SER A 60 4.37 8.53 -21.85
CA SER A 60 3.10 8.90 -22.48
C SER A 60 2.31 9.96 -21.69
N TYR A 61 2.43 9.97 -20.36
CA TYR A 61 1.71 10.88 -19.46
C TYR A 61 2.57 12.08 -19.02
N ARG A 62 3.64 12.42 -19.74
CA ARG A 62 4.53 13.54 -19.39
C ARG A 62 3.85 14.90 -19.19
N GLN A 63 2.74 15.13 -19.89
CA GLN A 63 1.98 16.39 -19.80
C GLN A 63 0.95 16.35 -18.67
N LEU A 64 0.69 15.20 -18.05
CA LEU A 64 -0.36 15.06 -17.06
C LEU A 64 0.03 15.67 -15.71
N PHE A 65 1.27 15.40 -15.26
CA PHE A 65 1.77 15.85 -13.97
C PHE A 65 2.40 17.24 -14.03
N HIS A 66 2.31 17.98 -12.92
CA HIS A 66 3.04 19.23 -12.80
C HIS A 66 4.53 18.92 -12.52
N PRO A 67 5.50 19.58 -13.18
CA PRO A 67 6.92 19.27 -13.00
C PRO A 67 7.40 19.37 -11.53
N GLU A 68 6.77 20.23 -10.74
CA GLU A 68 7.07 20.40 -9.32
C GLU A 68 6.58 19.25 -8.43
N GLN A 69 5.69 18.40 -8.93
CA GLN A 69 5.22 17.20 -8.24
C GLN A 69 6.18 16.01 -8.42
N LEU A 70 7.17 16.14 -9.31
CA LEU A 70 8.14 15.10 -9.64
C LEU A 70 9.49 15.45 -9.00
N ILE A 71 9.74 14.91 -7.81
CA ILE A 71 10.90 15.25 -6.96
C ILE A 71 11.92 14.13 -7.06
N SER A 72 13.06 14.42 -7.68
CA SER A 72 14.18 13.49 -7.83
C SER A 72 15.39 13.94 -7.02
N GLY A 73 15.99 13.01 -6.28
CA GLY A 73 17.31 13.19 -5.66
C GLY A 73 18.45 13.07 -6.67
N LYS A 74 19.68 13.13 -6.14
CA LYS A 74 20.91 12.93 -6.91
C LYS A 74 21.62 11.62 -6.58
N GLU A 75 21.40 11.13 -5.36
CA GLU A 75 22.05 9.96 -4.81
C GLU A 75 20.99 8.97 -4.37
N ASP A 76 21.17 7.69 -4.69
CA ASP A 76 20.28 6.63 -4.25
C ASP A 76 20.55 6.20 -2.80
N ALA A 77 19.54 5.60 -2.17
CA ALA A 77 19.64 4.92 -0.88
C ALA A 77 20.36 3.56 -0.98
N ALA A 78 20.64 3.04 -2.18
CA ALA A 78 21.42 1.82 -2.40
C ALA A 78 20.90 0.61 -1.59
N ASN A 79 19.57 0.46 -1.52
CA ASN A 79 18.88 -0.57 -0.72
C ASN A 79 19.23 -0.55 0.77
N ASN A 80 19.61 0.60 1.32
CA ASN A 80 19.88 0.78 2.74
C ASN A 80 18.84 1.73 3.36
N PHE A 81 18.05 1.21 4.32
CA PHE A 81 17.09 1.99 5.10
C PHE A 81 17.73 3.23 5.75
N ALA A 82 18.90 3.06 6.38
CA ALA A 82 19.55 4.14 7.11
C ALA A 82 19.96 5.30 6.19
N ARG A 83 20.35 5.02 4.95
CA ARG A 83 20.59 6.08 3.94
C ARG A 83 19.33 6.84 3.61
N GLY A 84 18.24 6.11 3.38
CA GLY A 84 16.94 6.68 3.07
C GLY A 84 16.34 7.47 4.23
N HIS A 85 16.65 7.13 5.48
CA HIS A 85 16.05 7.73 6.67
C HIS A 85 16.94 8.80 7.32
N TYR A 86 18.23 8.52 7.52
CA TYR A 86 19.13 9.33 8.34
C TYR A 86 20.04 10.28 7.56
N THR A 87 20.50 9.90 6.37
CA THR A 87 21.46 10.70 5.59
C THR A 87 20.81 11.38 4.39
N VAL A 88 20.69 10.68 3.26
CA VAL A 88 20.21 11.23 1.99
C VAL A 88 18.76 11.69 2.10
N GLY A 89 17.90 10.94 2.78
CA GLY A 89 16.49 11.30 2.91
C GLY A 89 16.23 12.60 3.66
N LYS A 90 17.07 12.94 4.65
CA LYS A 90 16.94 14.21 5.38
C LYS A 90 17.19 15.43 4.51
N GLU A 91 17.99 15.30 3.45
CA GLU A 91 18.23 16.41 2.53
C GLU A 91 17.02 16.71 1.65
N ILE A 92 16.20 15.70 1.32
CA ILE A 92 15.07 15.83 0.40
C ILE A 92 13.72 15.98 1.11
N VAL A 93 13.60 15.55 2.38
CA VAL A 93 12.32 15.49 3.08
C VAL A 93 11.66 16.87 3.21
N ASP A 94 12.42 17.93 3.50
CA ASP A 94 11.89 19.29 3.63
C ASP A 94 11.30 19.79 2.32
N LEU A 95 11.98 19.50 1.20
CA LEU A 95 11.46 19.81 -0.13
C LEU A 95 10.16 19.03 -0.41
N CYS A 96 10.10 17.76 -0.02
CA CYS A 96 8.89 16.94 -0.19
C CYS A 96 7.73 17.51 0.61
N LEU A 97 7.94 17.84 1.89
CA LEU A 97 6.94 18.41 2.78
C LEU A 97 6.45 19.77 2.29
N ASP A 98 7.31 20.61 1.71
CA ASP A 98 6.89 21.87 1.12
C ASP A 98 5.99 21.67 -0.11
N ARG A 99 6.24 20.63 -0.93
CA ARG A 99 5.35 20.28 -2.05
C ARG A 99 4.03 19.70 -1.57
N VAL A 100 4.08 18.84 -0.56
CA VAL A 100 2.90 18.33 0.16
C VAL A 100 2.03 19.48 0.64
N ARG A 101 2.63 20.45 1.36
CA ARG A 101 1.92 21.60 1.92
C ARG A 101 1.24 22.43 0.84
N LYS A 102 1.91 22.72 -0.26
CA LYS A 102 1.33 23.43 -1.41
C LYS A 102 0.11 22.71 -2.00
N LEU A 103 0.12 21.38 -2.06
CA LEU A 103 -1.03 20.62 -2.55
C LEU A 103 -2.15 20.56 -1.52
N ALA A 104 -1.83 20.45 -0.23
CA ALA A 104 -2.78 20.50 0.86
C ALA A 104 -3.49 21.87 0.96
N ASP A 105 -2.77 22.97 0.74
CA ASP A 105 -3.34 24.33 0.74
C ASP A 105 -4.30 24.55 -0.45
N ASN A 106 -4.10 23.83 -1.55
CA ASN A 106 -5.00 23.83 -2.72
C ASN A 106 -6.24 22.93 -2.52
N CYS A 107 -6.40 22.33 -1.35
CA CYS A 107 -7.53 21.47 -1.01
C CYS A 107 -8.46 22.21 -0.04
N THR A 108 -9.75 22.27 -0.36
CA THR A 108 -10.78 22.87 0.53
C THR A 108 -11.08 21.96 1.72
N GLY A 109 -10.98 20.63 1.54
CA GLY A 109 -11.23 19.62 2.56
C GLY A 109 -10.33 18.39 2.38
N LEU A 110 -9.05 18.48 2.77
CA LEU A 110 -8.16 17.30 2.75
C LEU A 110 -8.69 16.21 3.69
N GLN A 111 -9.03 15.03 3.18
CA GLN A 111 -9.43 13.88 4.03
C GLN A 111 -8.21 13.15 4.57
N GLY A 112 -7.24 12.86 3.70
CA GLY A 112 -6.12 12.01 4.05
C GLY A 112 -5.08 11.84 2.95
N PHE A 113 -4.12 10.97 3.23
CA PHE A 113 -2.98 10.65 2.39
C PHE A 113 -3.03 9.18 1.97
N LEU A 114 -2.80 8.92 0.69
CA LEU A 114 -2.58 7.59 0.15
C LEU A 114 -1.09 7.45 -0.12
N VAL A 115 -0.40 6.66 0.69
CA VAL A 115 1.05 6.49 0.63
C VAL A 115 1.36 5.16 -0.01
N PHE A 116 2.08 5.17 -1.13
CA PHE A 116 2.51 3.96 -1.80
C PHE A 116 4.02 3.83 -1.67
N ASN A 117 4.47 2.79 -0.98
CA ASN A 117 5.88 2.54 -0.74
C ASN A 117 6.21 1.04 -0.80
N ALA A 118 7.49 0.75 -1.04
CA ALA A 118 8.02 -0.61 -0.98
C ALA A 118 8.84 -0.77 0.30
N VAL A 119 8.60 -1.83 1.06
CA VAL A 119 9.30 -2.05 2.35
C VAL A 119 10.69 -2.67 2.16
N GLY A 120 10.98 -3.26 0.99
CA GLY A 120 12.27 -3.87 0.68
C GLY A 120 13.36 -2.88 0.24
N GLY A 121 12.99 -1.83 -0.51
CA GLY A 121 13.94 -0.86 -1.06
C GLY A 121 14.42 0.18 -0.05
N GLY A 122 15.57 0.81 -0.27
CA GLY A 122 16.13 1.81 0.67
C GLY A 122 15.33 3.12 0.72
N THR A 123 14.86 3.59 -0.43
CA THR A 123 14.05 4.83 -0.55
C THR A 123 12.62 4.59 -0.05
N GLY A 124 11.97 3.53 -0.52
CA GLY A 124 10.59 3.22 -0.13
C GLY A 124 10.43 2.92 1.37
N SER A 125 11.42 2.25 1.97
CA SER A 125 11.44 1.98 3.41
C SER A 125 11.89 3.21 4.20
N GLY A 126 13.12 3.67 4.01
CA GLY A 126 13.74 4.72 4.83
C GLY A 126 13.09 6.09 4.66
N LEU A 127 13.05 6.61 3.43
CA LEU A 127 12.44 7.91 3.15
C LEU A 127 10.91 7.85 3.35
N GLY A 128 10.29 6.72 3.03
CA GLY A 128 8.87 6.47 3.30
C GLY A 128 8.53 6.60 4.79
N SER A 129 9.26 5.90 5.65
CA SER A 129 9.13 5.98 7.12
C SER A 129 9.35 7.41 7.62
N LEU A 130 10.43 8.06 7.19
CA LEU A 130 10.74 9.44 7.59
C LEU A 130 9.61 10.40 7.19
N LEU A 131 9.04 10.23 6.01
CA LEU A 131 7.96 11.10 5.56
C LEU A 131 6.67 10.84 6.35
N LEU A 132 6.35 9.59 6.70
CA LEU A 132 5.18 9.25 7.52
C LEU A 132 5.26 9.84 8.92
N GLU A 133 6.44 9.83 9.56
CA GLU A 133 6.69 10.49 10.84
C GLU A 133 6.37 11.99 10.75
N ARG A 134 6.93 12.66 9.72
CA ARG A 134 6.73 14.10 9.53
C ARG A 134 5.29 14.45 9.17
N LEU A 135 4.62 13.63 8.36
CA LEU A 135 3.21 13.79 8.05
C LEU A 135 2.33 13.60 9.29
N SER A 136 2.71 12.70 10.20
CA SER A 136 1.98 12.51 11.46
C SER A 136 2.13 13.71 12.40
N VAL A 137 3.29 14.39 12.38
CA VAL A 137 3.52 15.63 13.12
C VAL A 137 2.72 16.80 12.52
N ASP A 138 2.82 17.02 11.21
CA ASP A 138 2.17 18.17 10.54
C ASP A 138 0.66 17.98 10.37
N TYR A 139 0.21 16.74 10.13
CA TYR A 139 -1.17 16.38 9.76
C TYR A 139 -1.75 15.24 10.61
N GLY A 140 -1.48 15.20 11.92
CA GLY A 140 -1.87 14.09 12.79
C GLY A 140 -3.38 13.75 12.86
N LYS A 141 -4.27 14.67 12.48
CA LYS A 141 -5.73 14.42 12.42
C LYS A 141 -6.20 13.79 11.10
N LYS A 142 -5.33 13.68 10.10
CA LYS A 142 -5.67 13.19 8.76
C LYS A 142 -5.31 11.73 8.65
N SER A 143 -6.21 10.95 8.05
CA SER A 143 -6.02 9.52 7.87
C SER A 143 -4.94 9.23 6.82
N LYS A 144 -4.14 8.20 7.07
CA LYS A 144 -3.01 7.75 6.25
C LYS A 144 -3.24 6.30 5.88
N LEU A 145 -3.59 6.07 4.62
CA LEU A 145 -3.79 4.75 4.04
C LEU A 145 -2.53 4.37 3.25
N GLY A 146 -1.81 3.37 3.72
CA GLY A 146 -0.61 2.83 3.10
C GLY A 146 -0.94 1.69 2.14
N PHE A 147 -0.33 1.69 0.96
CA PHE A 147 -0.25 0.53 0.07
C PHE A 147 1.21 0.09 0.02
N THR A 148 1.51 -0.94 0.82
CA THR A 148 2.88 -1.37 1.08
C THR A 148 3.20 -2.62 0.26
N ILE A 149 4.21 -2.50 -0.59
CA ILE A 149 4.68 -3.63 -1.42
C ILE A 149 5.68 -4.44 -0.61
N TYR A 150 5.35 -5.70 -0.35
CA TYR A 150 6.21 -6.63 0.35
C TYR A 150 7.18 -7.35 -0.61
N PRO A 151 8.45 -7.52 -0.23
CA PRO A 151 9.43 -8.21 -1.04
C PRO A 151 9.16 -9.72 -1.10
N SER A 152 9.47 -10.34 -2.24
CA SER A 152 9.45 -11.79 -2.40
C SER A 152 10.85 -12.31 -2.70
N PRO A 153 11.28 -13.45 -2.13
CA PRO A 153 12.58 -14.06 -2.43
C PRO A 153 12.80 -14.35 -3.92
N GLN A 154 11.73 -14.56 -4.71
CA GLN A 154 11.82 -14.89 -6.13
C GLN A 154 12.09 -13.65 -7.01
N VAL A 155 11.70 -12.47 -6.52
CA VAL A 155 11.72 -11.18 -7.26
C VAL A 155 12.67 -10.16 -6.57
N SER A 156 13.25 -10.54 -5.44
CA SER A 156 14.17 -9.76 -4.62
C SER A 156 15.43 -9.36 -5.39
N THR A 157 15.78 -8.09 -5.31
CA THR A 157 17.00 -7.52 -5.92
C THR A 157 18.12 -7.39 -4.89
N ALA A 158 17.79 -7.36 -3.59
CA ALA A 158 18.74 -7.13 -2.52
C ALA A 158 18.64 -8.13 -1.36
N VAL A 159 19.81 -8.59 -0.90
CA VAL A 159 19.93 -9.50 0.25
C VAL A 159 19.52 -8.86 1.58
N VAL A 160 19.52 -7.54 1.66
CA VAL A 160 19.21 -6.75 2.86
C VAL A 160 17.73 -6.32 2.96
N GLU A 161 16.88 -6.72 2.01
CA GLU A 161 15.44 -6.44 2.04
C GLU A 161 14.75 -6.86 3.36
N PRO A 162 15.09 -8.00 4.01
CA PRO A 162 14.51 -8.35 5.30
C PRO A 162 14.78 -7.31 6.39
N TYR A 163 15.98 -6.71 6.42
CA TYR A 163 16.32 -5.65 7.39
C TYR A 163 15.46 -4.42 7.15
N ASN A 164 15.38 -3.96 5.90
CA ASN A 164 14.59 -2.79 5.52
C ASN A 164 13.09 -3.02 5.82
N SER A 165 12.60 -4.25 5.61
CA SER A 165 11.20 -4.58 5.83
C SER A 165 10.82 -4.51 7.31
N VAL A 166 11.66 -5.03 8.20
CA VAL A 166 11.43 -4.98 9.65
C VAL A 166 11.43 -3.53 10.13
N LEU A 167 12.45 -2.75 9.75
CA LEU A 167 12.57 -1.35 10.14
C LEU A 167 11.42 -0.49 9.60
N SER A 168 11.03 -0.69 8.34
CA SER A 168 9.90 0.02 7.75
C SER A 168 8.58 -0.33 8.43
N THR A 169 8.38 -1.62 8.75
CA THR A 169 7.15 -2.09 9.42
C THR A 169 7.02 -1.48 10.82
N HIS A 170 8.14 -1.35 11.55
CA HIS A 170 8.17 -0.66 12.84
C HIS A 170 7.67 0.79 12.73
N SER A 171 8.14 1.58 11.76
CA SER A 171 7.60 2.94 11.56
C SER A 171 6.15 2.96 11.04
N LEU A 172 5.77 2.00 10.19
CA LEU A 172 4.42 1.88 9.65
C LEU A 172 3.39 1.58 10.74
N LEU A 173 3.78 0.82 11.77
CA LEU A 173 2.96 0.49 12.92
C LEU A 173 2.46 1.73 13.66
N GLU A 174 3.31 2.74 13.84
CA GLU A 174 2.97 3.94 14.62
C GLU A 174 2.30 5.04 13.80
N HIS A 175 2.64 5.14 12.51
CA HIS A 175 2.32 6.31 11.69
C HIS A 175 1.34 6.06 10.55
N THR A 176 0.85 4.83 10.39
CA THR A 176 -0.16 4.51 9.36
C THR A 176 -1.45 4.11 10.03
N ASP A 177 -2.59 4.60 9.54
CA ASP A 177 -3.90 4.26 10.11
C ASP A 177 -4.44 2.94 9.55
N VAL A 178 -4.14 2.65 8.28
CA VAL A 178 -4.52 1.42 7.57
C VAL A 178 -3.42 1.09 6.58
N ALA A 179 -2.88 -0.13 6.59
CA ALA A 179 -1.84 -0.57 5.67
C ALA A 179 -2.31 -1.78 4.86
N VAL A 180 -2.58 -1.59 3.57
CA VAL A 180 -2.90 -2.67 2.63
C VAL A 180 -1.60 -3.32 2.16
N LEU A 181 -1.44 -4.58 2.51
CA LEU A 181 -0.28 -5.38 2.13
C LEU A 181 -0.45 -5.92 0.71
N LEU A 182 0.56 -5.67 -0.12
CA LEU A 182 0.66 -6.18 -1.49
C LEU A 182 1.89 -7.06 -1.61
N ASP A 183 1.68 -8.38 -1.54
CA ASP A 183 2.77 -9.34 -1.66
C ASP A 183 3.13 -9.62 -3.14
N ASN A 184 4.37 -9.34 -3.50
CA ASN A 184 4.88 -9.63 -4.84
C ASN A 184 4.85 -11.12 -5.17
N GLU A 185 5.02 -12.03 -4.21
CA GLU A 185 4.99 -13.48 -4.46
C GLU A 185 3.58 -13.93 -4.85
N ALA A 186 2.58 -13.56 -4.05
CA ALA A 186 1.18 -13.85 -4.35
C ALA A 186 0.77 -13.29 -5.72
N ILE A 187 1.14 -12.04 -6.03
CA ILE A 187 0.80 -11.39 -7.30
C ILE A 187 1.52 -12.09 -8.47
N TYR A 188 2.78 -12.49 -8.29
CA TYR A 188 3.55 -13.23 -9.28
C TYR A 188 2.91 -14.60 -9.58
N ASP A 189 2.52 -15.32 -8.53
CA ASP A 189 1.84 -16.61 -8.64
C ASP A 189 0.47 -16.50 -9.32
N ILE A 190 -0.31 -15.46 -9.01
CA ILE A 190 -1.58 -15.17 -9.70
C ILE A 190 -1.33 -14.89 -11.19
N CYS A 191 -0.31 -14.10 -11.52
CA CYS A 191 0.03 -13.81 -12.92
C CYS A 191 0.42 -15.10 -13.67
N ARG A 192 1.13 -16.00 -13.00
CA ARG A 192 1.56 -17.27 -13.59
C ARG A 192 0.42 -18.27 -13.75
N ARG A 193 -0.42 -18.46 -12.72
CA ARG A 193 -1.49 -19.47 -12.70
C ARG A 193 -2.74 -19.02 -13.45
N SER A 194 -3.18 -17.77 -13.23
CA SER A 194 -4.48 -17.29 -13.72
C SER A 194 -4.39 -16.62 -15.09
N ILE A 195 -3.34 -15.81 -15.31
CA ILE A 195 -3.15 -15.04 -16.57
C ILE A 195 -2.36 -15.84 -17.62
N ASP A 196 -1.70 -16.93 -17.20
CA ASP A 196 -0.91 -17.84 -18.04
C ASP A 196 0.32 -17.14 -18.65
N ILE A 197 1.06 -16.40 -17.81
CA ILE A 197 2.31 -15.73 -18.16
C ILE A 197 3.46 -16.50 -17.50
N GLU A 198 4.34 -17.13 -18.28
CA GLU A 198 5.45 -17.92 -17.75
C GLU A 198 6.45 -17.12 -16.92
N ARG A 199 6.75 -15.89 -17.35
CA ARG A 199 7.67 -14.96 -16.68
C ARG A 199 7.04 -13.56 -16.56
N PRO A 200 6.24 -13.32 -15.51
CA PRO A 200 5.69 -12.01 -15.22
C PRO A 200 6.79 -10.95 -15.07
N THR A 201 6.60 -9.80 -15.74
CA THR A 201 7.44 -8.61 -15.57
C THR A 201 6.81 -7.64 -14.57
N TYR A 202 7.56 -6.67 -14.04
CA TYR A 202 6.99 -5.61 -13.18
C TYR A 202 5.85 -4.86 -13.85
N THR A 203 5.84 -4.70 -15.18
CA THR A 203 4.70 -4.11 -15.89
C THR A 203 3.43 -4.95 -15.76
N ASN A 204 3.54 -6.28 -15.71
CA ASN A 204 2.41 -7.17 -15.48
C ASN A 204 1.92 -7.09 -14.03
N LEU A 205 2.84 -7.16 -13.07
CA LEU A 205 2.53 -7.05 -11.64
C LEU A 205 1.85 -5.71 -11.33
N ASN A 206 2.42 -4.60 -11.81
CA ASN A 206 1.90 -3.26 -11.60
C ASN A 206 0.53 -3.03 -12.23
N ARG A 207 0.22 -3.70 -13.34
CA ARG A 207 -1.13 -3.66 -13.91
C ARG A 207 -2.13 -4.33 -12.99
N LEU A 208 -1.81 -5.50 -12.44
CA LEU A 208 -2.70 -6.17 -11.49
C LEU A 208 -2.87 -5.35 -10.20
N ILE A 209 -1.76 -4.87 -9.63
CA ILE A 209 -1.76 -3.96 -8.47
C ILE A 209 -2.62 -2.72 -8.74
N SER A 210 -2.49 -2.11 -9.92
CA SER A 210 -3.29 -0.93 -10.28
C SER A 210 -4.79 -1.23 -10.35
N GLN A 211 -5.19 -2.44 -10.72
CA GLN A 211 -6.60 -2.85 -10.70
C GLN A 211 -7.10 -3.03 -9.26
N ILE A 212 -6.29 -3.64 -8.40
CA ILE A 212 -6.61 -3.80 -6.98
C ILE A 212 -6.79 -2.43 -6.31
N ILE A 213 -5.81 -1.52 -6.48
CA ILE A 213 -5.88 -0.16 -5.93
C ILE A 213 -7.06 0.62 -6.53
N SER A 214 -7.29 0.48 -7.85
CA SER A 214 -8.44 1.10 -8.50
C SER A 214 -9.75 0.64 -7.86
N SER A 215 -9.86 -0.65 -7.54
CA SER A 215 -11.04 -1.25 -6.90
C SER A 215 -11.28 -0.74 -5.48
N LEU A 216 -10.22 -0.65 -4.68
CA LEU A 216 -10.25 -0.16 -3.30
C LEU A 216 -10.55 1.34 -3.23
N THR A 217 -10.13 2.10 -4.24
CA THR A 217 -10.38 3.54 -4.34
C THR A 217 -11.63 3.88 -5.16
N THR A 218 -12.41 2.89 -5.61
CA THR A 218 -13.64 3.15 -6.39
C THR A 218 -14.64 3.97 -5.57
N SER A 219 -14.85 3.62 -4.30
CA SER A 219 -15.74 4.35 -3.38
C SER A 219 -15.32 5.80 -3.14
N LEU A 220 -14.03 6.10 -3.30
CA LEU A 220 -13.48 7.46 -3.15
C LEU A 220 -13.57 8.28 -4.44
N ARG A 221 -13.78 7.63 -5.60
CA ARG A 221 -13.71 8.27 -6.94
C ARG A 221 -15.08 8.44 -7.59
N PHE A 222 -16.02 7.57 -7.25
CA PHE A 222 -17.36 7.57 -7.82
C PHE A 222 -18.37 7.66 -6.70
N ASP A 223 -19.39 8.48 -6.92
CA ASP A 223 -20.54 8.53 -6.02
C ASP A 223 -21.30 7.21 -6.14
N GLY A 224 -21.52 6.55 -5.01
CA GLY A 224 -22.16 5.24 -4.94
C GLY A 224 -23.05 5.11 -3.72
N ALA A 225 -23.82 4.04 -3.64
CA ALA A 225 -24.70 3.80 -2.49
C ALA A 225 -23.92 3.64 -1.16
N ILE A 226 -22.64 3.28 -1.22
CA ILE A 226 -21.72 3.19 -0.08
C ILE A 226 -20.59 4.20 -0.30
N ASN A 227 -20.79 5.44 0.14
CA ASN A 227 -19.76 6.48 0.12
C ASN A 227 -18.79 6.27 1.30
N VAL A 228 -17.87 5.33 1.14
CA VAL A 228 -16.84 5.04 2.15
C VAL A 228 -15.74 6.09 2.10
N ASP A 229 -15.70 6.97 3.09
CA ASP A 229 -14.60 7.90 3.33
C ASP A 229 -13.35 7.16 3.84
N ILE A 230 -12.17 7.78 3.71
CA ILE A 230 -10.91 7.18 4.23
C ILE A 230 -10.99 6.89 5.75
N THR A 231 -11.71 7.72 6.50
CA THR A 231 -11.96 7.49 7.93
C THR A 231 -12.82 6.26 8.18
N GLU A 232 -13.75 5.95 7.27
CA GLU A 232 -14.60 4.77 7.39
C GLU A 232 -13.84 3.48 7.11
N PHE A 233 -12.80 3.51 6.26
CA PHE A 233 -11.89 2.37 6.12
C PHE A 233 -11.27 2.00 7.47
N GLN A 234 -10.84 2.99 8.25
CA GLN A 234 -10.29 2.74 9.58
C GLN A 234 -11.35 2.19 10.54
N THR A 235 -12.53 2.82 10.64
CA THR A 235 -13.55 2.38 11.60
C THR A 235 -14.14 1.01 11.29
N ASN A 236 -14.20 0.63 10.01
CA ASN A 236 -14.86 -0.61 9.58
C ASN A 236 -13.89 -1.79 9.55
N LEU A 237 -12.60 -1.56 9.31
CA LEU A 237 -11.63 -2.63 9.05
C LEU A 237 -10.57 -2.79 10.14
N VAL A 238 -10.39 -1.79 11.01
CA VAL A 238 -9.38 -1.80 12.06
C VAL A 238 -10.06 -1.93 13.43
N PRO A 239 -10.19 -3.15 13.97
CA PRO A 239 -10.77 -3.36 15.29
C PRO A 239 -9.85 -2.87 16.42
N TYR A 240 -8.54 -2.99 16.23
CA TYR A 240 -7.51 -2.55 17.17
C TYR A 240 -6.46 -1.69 16.46
N PRO A 241 -6.03 -0.56 17.04
CA PRO A 241 -5.10 0.36 16.38
C PRO A 241 -3.75 -0.26 15.95
N ARG A 242 -3.29 -1.34 16.58
CA ARG A 242 -2.05 -2.06 16.19
C ARG A 242 -2.27 -3.10 15.09
N ILE A 243 -3.52 -3.51 14.87
CA ILE A 243 -3.93 -4.54 13.89
C ILE A 243 -4.60 -3.83 12.70
N HIS A 244 -3.81 -3.00 12.02
CA HIS A 244 -4.24 -2.22 10.87
C HIS A 244 -3.62 -2.68 9.55
N PHE A 245 -2.96 -3.84 9.55
CA PHE A 245 -2.45 -4.47 8.35
C PHE A 245 -3.52 -5.34 7.72
N MET A 246 -3.84 -5.07 6.45
CA MET A 246 -4.93 -5.70 5.75
C MET A 246 -4.44 -6.45 4.53
N LEU A 247 -5.02 -7.63 4.31
CA LEU A 247 -4.82 -8.37 3.08
C LEU A 247 -5.94 -8.01 2.08
N SER A 248 -5.54 -7.84 0.82
CA SER A 248 -6.48 -7.62 -0.28
C SER A 248 -6.59 -8.87 -1.14
N SER A 249 -7.82 -9.31 -1.40
CA SER A 249 -8.11 -10.37 -2.35
C SER A 249 -8.87 -9.80 -3.54
N TYR A 250 -8.51 -10.25 -4.73
CA TYR A 250 -9.09 -9.75 -5.98
C TYR A 250 -9.54 -10.89 -6.87
N ALA A 251 -10.83 -10.84 -7.24
CA ALA A 251 -11.43 -11.76 -8.19
C ALA A 251 -12.46 -11.04 -9.07
N PRO A 252 -12.63 -11.45 -10.33
CA PRO A 252 -11.89 -12.51 -11.02
C PRO A 252 -10.63 -12.01 -11.74
N VAL A 253 -9.58 -12.84 -11.75
CA VAL A 253 -8.37 -12.61 -12.57
C VAL A 253 -8.36 -13.61 -13.71
N ILE A 254 -8.69 -13.16 -14.92
CA ILE A 254 -8.83 -14.04 -16.09
C ILE A 254 -7.94 -13.53 -17.22
N SER A 255 -7.28 -14.45 -17.92
CA SER A 255 -6.58 -14.15 -19.17
C SER A 255 -7.56 -13.75 -20.28
N ALA A 256 -7.17 -12.81 -21.14
CA ALA A 256 -8.00 -12.37 -22.26
C ALA A 256 -8.46 -13.52 -23.19
N LYS A 257 -7.68 -14.62 -23.26
CA LYS A 257 -8.03 -15.83 -24.02
C LYS A 257 -9.17 -16.62 -23.39
N LYS A 258 -9.26 -16.66 -22.06
CA LYS A 258 -10.26 -17.42 -21.29
C LYS A 258 -11.55 -16.63 -21.05
N ALA A 259 -11.48 -15.30 -21.13
CA ALA A 259 -12.61 -14.40 -20.88
C ALA A 259 -13.85 -14.64 -21.77
N TYR A 260 -13.67 -15.16 -23.00
CA TYR A 260 -14.79 -15.44 -23.90
C TYR A 260 -15.52 -16.76 -23.61
N HIS A 261 -14.92 -17.66 -22.82
CA HIS A 261 -15.44 -19.01 -22.62
C HIS A 261 -16.15 -19.21 -21.28
N GLU A 262 -15.87 -18.36 -20.28
CA GLU A 262 -16.44 -18.50 -18.92
C GLU A 262 -17.30 -17.29 -18.56
N GLN A 263 -18.62 -17.50 -18.44
CA GLN A 263 -19.51 -16.56 -17.77
C GLN A 263 -19.45 -16.82 -16.26
N LEU A 264 -18.83 -15.91 -15.52
CA LEU A 264 -18.79 -16.02 -14.06
C LEU A 264 -20.08 -15.47 -13.45
N HIS A 265 -20.81 -16.33 -12.75
CA HIS A 265 -21.97 -15.92 -11.94
C HIS A 265 -21.53 -15.43 -10.56
N LEU A 266 -22.20 -14.39 -10.06
CA LEU A 266 -21.94 -13.69 -8.79
C LEU A 266 -21.68 -14.63 -7.59
N ARG A 267 -22.47 -15.70 -7.48
CA ARG A 267 -22.37 -16.68 -6.39
C ARG A 267 -21.08 -17.50 -6.42
N MET A 268 -20.50 -17.75 -7.59
CA MET A 268 -19.24 -18.51 -7.70
C MET A 268 -18.02 -17.67 -7.34
N VAL A 269 -18.02 -16.37 -7.67
CA VAL A 269 -16.89 -15.48 -7.36
C VAL A 269 -16.74 -15.31 -5.85
N VAL A 270 -17.86 -15.07 -5.15
CA VAL A 270 -17.86 -14.88 -3.68
C VAL A 270 -17.46 -16.17 -2.96
N VAL A 271 -18.05 -17.33 -3.32
CA VAL A 271 -17.81 -18.59 -2.59
C VAL A 271 -16.37 -19.10 -2.72
N ILE A 272 -15.69 -18.89 -3.85
CA ILE A 272 -14.29 -19.30 -4.02
C ILE A 272 -13.34 -18.43 -3.18
N THR A 273 -13.70 -17.15 -2.92
CA THR A 273 -12.93 -16.23 -2.08
C THR A 273 -13.20 -16.36 -0.58
N SER A 274 -14.32 -16.99 -0.17
CA SER A 274 -14.77 -17.05 1.23
C SER A 274 -14.16 -18.18 2.08
N PHE A 275 -13.35 -19.07 1.51
CA PHE A 275 -12.77 -20.20 2.27
C PHE A 275 -11.50 -19.82 3.08
N HIS A 276 -11.58 -18.72 3.85
CA HIS A 276 -11.09 -18.62 5.22
C HIS A 276 -11.51 -17.25 5.79
N PHE A 277 -12.60 -17.26 6.57
CA PHE A 277 -12.80 -16.33 7.69
C PHE A 277 -13.02 -14.83 7.38
N VAL A 278 -14.05 -14.44 6.60
CA VAL A 278 -14.77 -13.15 6.78
C VAL A 278 -16.19 -13.29 6.23
N SER A 279 -17.18 -13.39 7.12
CA SER A 279 -18.61 -13.42 6.76
C SER A 279 -19.39 -12.19 7.23
N LEU A 280 -18.76 -11.07 7.59
CA LEU A 280 -19.49 -10.00 8.31
C LEU A 280 -19.87 -8.73 7.51
N PHE A 281 -19.64 -8.62 6.20
CA PHE A 281 -19.94 -7.33 5.52
C PHE A 281 -20.61 -7.36 4.14
N LEU A 282 -21.04 -8.51 3.64
CA LEU A 282 -21.74 -8.57 2.34
C LEU A 282 -23.17 -9.07 2.51
N HIS A 283 -24.08 -8.16 2.87
CA HIS A 283 -25.50 -8.39 2.63
C HIS A 283 -25.74 -8.34 1.10
N PRO A 284 -26.39 -9.35 0.50
CA PRO A 284 -26.52 -9.47 -0.96
C PRO A 284 -27.33 -8.36 -1.65
N ASP A 285 -27.96 -7.47 -0.90
CA ASP A 285 -28.86 -6.44 -1.42
C ASP A 285 -28.17 -5.11 -1.78
N ASN A 286 -26.88 -4.94 -1.47
CA ASN A 286 -26.16 -3.65 -1.62
C ASN A 286 -25.10 -3.62 -2.74
N ILE A 287 -25.10 -4.58 -3.67
CA ILE A 287 -24.07 -4.64 -4.73
C ILE A 287 -24.60 -4.00 -6.02
N GLU A 288 -24.16 -2.78 -6.29
CA GLU A 288 -24.52 -2.04 -7.50
C GLU A 288 -23.81 -2.63 -8.73
N GLN A 289 -24.60 -3.10 -9.70
CA GLN A 289 -24.12 -3.56 -11.00
C GLN A 289 -23.77 -2.35 -11.87
N GLN A 290 -22.48 -2.02 -11.98
CA GLN A 290 -22.01 -1.30 -13.17
C GLN A 290 -21.77 -2.28 -14.33
N PRO A 291 -22.12 -1.92 -15.58
CA PRO A 291 -22.05 -2.82 -16.70
C PRO A 291 -20.59 -2.97 -17.17
N GLY A 292 -19.92 -3.99 -16.65
CA GLY A 292 -18.59 -4.39 -17.11
C GLY A 292 -17.65 -4.65 -15.93
N LEU A 293 -17.58 -5.90 -15.51
CA LEU A 293 -16.75 -6.41 -14.42
C LEU A 293 -17.26 -6.04 -13.03
N LEU A 294 -17.85 -7.04 -12.37
CA LEU A 294 -18.11 -6.99 -10.94
C LEU A 294 -16.79 -7.23 -10.20
N LEU A 295 -16.21 -6.17 -9.63
CA LEU A 295 -15.03 -6.25 -8.76
C LEU A 295 -15.50 -6.36 -7.31
N ILE A 296 -15.13 -7.44 -6.62
CA ILE A 296 -15.28 -7.54 -5.16
C ILE A 296 -13.86 -7.58 -4.57
N PRO A 297 -13.31 -6.45 -4.12
CA PRO A 297 -12.17 -6.50 -3.22
C PRO A 297 -12.66 -7.05 -1.87
N LEU A 298 -12.27 -8.27 -1.54
CA LEU A 298 -12.46 -8.76 -0.17
C LEU A 298 -11.25 -8.28 0.63
N VAL A 299 -11.51 -7.37 1.56
CA VAL A 299 -10.51 -6.93 2.53
C VAL A 299 -10.76 -7.70 3.81
N THR A 300 -9.77 -8.47 4.24
CA THR A 300 -9.87 -9.28 5.45
C THR A 300 -8.78 -8.84 6.42
N SER A 301 -9.15 -8.51 7.65
CA SER A 301 -8.21 -8.34 8.78
C SER A 301 -7.76 -9.70 9.36
N SER A 302 -7.78 -10.75 8.54
CA SER A 302 -7.62 -12.13 9.01
C SER A 302 -6.19 -12.43 9.48
N LEU A 303 -6.09 -13.48 10.29
CA LEU A 303 -4.90 -13.94 11.00
C LEU A 303 -3.75 -14.58 10.19
N PRO A 304 -3.76 -14.83 8.85
CA PRO A 304 -2.59 -15.43 8.21
C PRO A 304 -1.53 -14.37 7.88
N ILE A 305 -1.30 -13.44 8.79
CA ILE A 305 -0.14 -12.56 8.76
C ILE A 305 1.12 -13.36 9.17
N LYS A 306 1.01 -14.55 9.78
CA LYS A 306 2.16 -15.48 9.90
C LYS A 306 2.78 -15.89 8.56
N THR A 307 2.02 -15.82 7.47
CA THR A 307 2.50 -16.12 6.11
C THR A 307 2.81 -14.88 5.27
N GLY A 308 2.24 -13.71 5.61
CA GLY A 308 2.33 -12.46 4.84
C GLY A 308 3.21 -11.35 5.46
N LEU A 309 3.27 -11.24 6.80
CA LEU A 309 4.53 -10.83 7.41
C LEU A 309 5.44 -12.02 7.11
N PRO A 310 6.54 -11.86 6.37
CA PRO A 310 7.52 -12.91 6.34
C PRO A 310 7.99 -13.04 7.78
N VAL A 311 7.44 -14.02 8.49
CA VAL A 311 8.24 -14.83 9.39
C VAL A 311 9.35 -15.33 8.48
N ASN A 312 10.38 -14.50 8.36
CA ASN A 312 11.72 -14.81 7.90
C ASN A 312 12.31 -15.81 8.92
N GLY A 313 11.58 -16.87 9.26
CA GLY A 313 11.96 -17.87 10.27
C GLY A 313 13.22 -18.62 9.87
N GLY A 314 13.64 -18.52 8.60
CA GLY A 314 14.95 -18.97 8.12
C GLY A 314 15.91 -17.86 7.65
N LYS A 315 15.55 -16.57 7.75
CA LYS A 315 16.41 -15.42 7.38
C LYS A 315 16.65 -14.42 8.52
N CYS A 316 15.94 -14.53 9.64
CA CYS A 316 16.33 -13.91 10.91
C CYS A 316 17.66 -14.47 11.45
N ASP A 317 18.18 -15.57 10.88
CA ASP A 317 19.54 -16.05 11.12
C ASP A 317 20.61 -15.06 10.65
N ILE A 318 20.32 -14.16 9.69
CA ILE A 318 21.26 -13.12 9.25
C ILE A 318 21.55 -12.12 10.39
N PHE A 319 20.55 -11.86 11.25
CA PHE A 319 20.73 -11.06 12.46
C PHE A 319 21.62 -11.74 13.49
N GLN A 320 21.55 -13.07 13.61
CA GLN A 320 22.42 -13.82 14.52
C GLN A 320 23.89 -13.72 14.11
N GLU A 321 24.17 -13.59 12.81
CA GLU A 321 25.53 -13.43 12.28
C GLU A 321 26.01 -11.96 12.19
N ARG A 322 25.18 -10.97 12.57
CA ARG A 322 25.46 -9.52 12.45
C ARG A 322 25.94 -9.11 11.04
N ALA A 323 25.52 -9.85 10.02
CA ALA A 323 25.93 -9.56 8.65
C ALA A 323 25.30 -8.26 8.16
N PHE A 324 26.05 -7.44 7.42
CA PHE A 324 25.61 -6.16 6.83
C PHE A 324 25.20 -5.03 7.80
N VAL A 325 25.11 -5.26 9.11
CA VAL A 325 24.74 -4.24 10.13
C VAL A 325 25.61 -2.98 10.05
N HIS A 326 26.91 -3.13 9.76
CA HIS A 326 27.84 -2.00 9.63
C HIS A 326 27.47 -1.00 8.52
N TRP A 327 26.68 -1.41 7.50
CA TRP A 327 26.20 -0.51 6.45
C TRP A 327 25.15 0.46 6.98
N TYR A 328 24.35 0.03 7.97
CA TYR A 328 23.31 0.84 8.60
C TYR A 328 23.90 1.75 9.67
N VAL A 329 24.74 1.18 10.55
CA VAL A 329 25.41 1.95 11.62
C VAL A 329 26.37 3.00 11.03
N GLY A 330 27.03 2.69 9.91
CA GLY A 330 27.89 3.65 9.20
C GLY A 330 27.15 4.88 8.65
N GLU A 331 25.83 4.80 8.52
CA GLU A 331 24.96 5.88 8.03
C GLU A 331 24.22 6.59 9.19
N GLY A 332 24.65 6.35 10.43
CA GLY A 332 24.17 7.10 11.61
C GLY A 332 22.97 6.49 12.33
N MET A 333 22.57 5.26 11.98
CA MET A 333 21.56 4.49 12.70
C MET A 333 22.16 3.80 13.93
N GLU A 334 21.44 3.79 15.06
CA GLU A 334 21.92 3.07 16.24
C GLU A 334 21.69 1.55 16.12
N GLU A 335 22.62 0.72 16.61
CA GLU A 335 22.47 -0.75 16.57
C GLU A 335 21.25 -1.21 17.40
N GLY A 336 20.84 -0.44 18.41
CA GLY A 336 19.69 -0.74 19.26
C GLY A 336 18.33 -0.70 18.53
N GLU A 337 18.19 0.13 17.50
CA GLU A 337 16.94 0.26 16.72
C GLU A 337 16.54 -1.06 16.05
N PHE A 338 17.53 -1.89 15.69
CA PHE A 338 17.26 -3.22 15.15
C PHE A 338 16.61 -4.15 16.17
N SER A 339 17.05 -4.08 17.42
CA SER A 339 16.48 -4.89 18.50
C SER A 339 15.07 -4.42 18.84
N GLU A 340 14.87 -3.11 18.92
CA GLU A 340 13.56 -2.49 19.18
C GLU A 340 12.54 -2.84 18.09
N ALA A 341 12.86 -2.61 16.81
CA ALA A 341 11.96 -2.94 15.71
C ALA A 341 11.59 -4.43 15.70
N ARG A 342 12.52 -5.32 16.06
CA ARG A 342 12.25 -6.77 16.15
C ARG A 342 11.34 -7.11 17.33
N GLU A 343 11.56 -6.49 18.48
CA GLU A 343 10.72 -6.69 19.67
C GLU A 343 9.28 -6.22 19.41
N ASP A 344 9.11 -5.10 18.70
CA ASP A 344 7.79 -4.62 18.30
C ASP A 344 7.08 -5.55 17.32
N LEU A 345 7.80 -6.09 16.33
CA LEU A 345 7.22 -7.08 15.42
C LEU A 345 6.86 -8.38 16.14
N ALA A 346 7.66 -8.82 17.12
CA ALA A 346 7.34 -9.98 17.94
C ALA A 346 6.13 -9.73 18.84
N ALA A 347 6.00 -8.51 19.39
CA ALA A 347 4.82 -8.11 20.15
C ALA A 347 3.58 -8.06 19.24
N LEU A 348 3.71 -7.56 18.01
CA LEU A 348 2.64 -7.57 17.02
C LEU A 348 2.20 -9.00 16.68
N GLU A 349 3.13 -9.93 16.48
CA GLU A 349 2.80 -11.35 16.24
C GLU A 349 1.98 -11.92 17.40
N LYS A 350 2.36 -11.60 18.64
CA LYS A 350 1.63 -12.00 19.84
C LYS A 350 0.23 -11.38 19.89
N ASP A 351 0.09 -10.10 19.56
CA ASP A 351 -1.22 -9.42 19.49
C ASP A 351 -2.15 -10.12 18.49
N TYR A 352 -1.63 -10.53 17.33
CA TYR A 352 -2.40 -11.34 16.37
C TYR A 352 -2.77 -12.70 16.94
N GLU A 353 -1.83 -13.42 17.57
CA GLU A 353 -2.11 -14.73 18.19
C GLU A 353 -3.19 -14.66 19.26
N GLU A 354 -3.17 -13.62 20.10
CA GLU A 354 -4.18 -13.40 21.14
C GLU A 354 -5.57 -13.17 20.54
N VAL A 355 -5.69 -12.30 19.54
CA VAL A 355 -6.97 -12.05 18.85
C VAL A 355 -7.48 -13.30 18.12
N GLY A 356 -6.59 -14.14 17.60
CA GLY A 356 -6.97 -15.42 16.98
C GLY A 356 -7.42 -16.47 17.96
N ALA A 357 -6.82 -16.50 19.16
CA ALA A 357 -7.23 -17.41 20.22
C ALA A 357 -8.60 -17.03 20.78
N GLU A 358 -8.89 -15.73 20.93
CA GLU A 358 -10.21 -15.24 21.39
C GLU A 358 -11.34 -15.53 20.38
N GLY A 359 -11.03 -15.63 19.08
CA GLY A 359 -12.01 -15.98 18.04
C GLY A 359 -12.25 -17.48 17.83
N GLY A 360 -11.49 -18.35 18.50
CA GLY A 360 -11.53 -19.81 18.32
C GLY A 360 -12.49 -20.58 19.21
N ASP A 361 -13.11 -19.92 20.21
CA ASP A 361 -13.92 -20.59 21.24
C ASP A 361 -15.44 -20.63 20.94
N GLU A 362 -15.90 -20.17 19.77
CA GLU A 362 -17.35 -20.13 19.43
C GLU A 362 -17.83 -21.15 18.37
N GLU A 363 -17.02 -22.14 17.97
CA GLU A 363 -17.46 -23.23 17.05
C GLU A 363 -17.17 -24.64 17.61
N GLU A 364 -17.69 -24.96 18.80
CA GLU A 364 -18.09 -26.33 19.11
C GLU A 364 -19.61 -26.36 19.31
N GLU A 365 -20.39 -26.35 18.22
CA GLU A 365 -21.75 -26.87 18.29
C GLU A 365 -21.65 -28.38 18.58
N PRO A 366 -22.22 -28.89 19.69
CA PRO A 366 -22.25 -30.33 19.93
C PRO A 366 -23.13 -30.99 18.86
N GLU A 367 -22.54 -31.92 18.11
CA GLU A 367 -23.29 -32.88 17.30
C GLU A 367 -24.23 -33.68 18.21
N ASP A 368 -25.49 -33.27 18.31
CA ASP A 368 -26.54 -34.06 18.93
C ASP A 368 -26.94 -35.21 17.99
N TYR A 369 -26.89 -36.41 18.58
CA TYR A 369 -27.08 -37.76 18.01
C TYR A 369 -28.48 -38.06 17.45
#